data_AF-A0A7W1B4M9-F1
#
_entry.id   AF-A0A7W1B4M9-F1
#
_cell.length_a   1.000
_cell.length_b   1.000
_cell.length_c   1.000
_cell.angle_alpha   90.00
_cell.angle_beta   90.00
_cell.angle_gamma   90.00
#
_symmetry.space_group_name_H-M   'P 1'
#
loop_
_entity.id
_entity.type
_entity.pdbx_description
1 polymer ?
#
loop_
_entity_poly.entity_id
_entity_poly.type
_entity_poly.pdbx_seq_one_letter_code
_entity_poly.pdbx_strand_id
1 'polypeptide(L)' 'MTDILRDAFQRTADAHDVHEAEELGGVYDNEWPQWYAEHMTRTLGEKGYRLSRSGPE' A
#
# COMPACT_ATOMS: atom_id res chain seq x y z
N MET A 1 -3.29 6.99 -16.90
CA MET A 1 -1.92 6.94 -16.30
C MET A 1 -2.00 6.79 -14.78
N THR A 2 -2.95 7.45 -14.11
CA THR A 2 -3.22 7.26 -12.67
C THR A 2 -3.87 5.92 -12.35
N ASP A 3 -4.30 5.15 -13.34
CA ASP A 3 -4.99 3.86 -13.18
C ASP A 3 -4.17 2.82 -12.41
N ILE A 4 -2.85 2.79 -12.64
CA ILE A 4 -1.93 1.88 -11.92
C ILE A 4 -1.85 2.24 -10.44
N LEU A 5 -1.76 3.54 -10.14
CA LEU A 5 -1.73 4.02 -8.76
C LEU A 5 -3.07 3.81 -8.07
N ARG A 6 -4.19 4.05 -8.77
CA ARG A 6 -5.53 3.81 -8.25
C ARG A 6 -5.77 2.35 -7.93
N ASP A 7 -5.38 1.44 -8.83
CA ASP A 7 -5.50 0.00 -8.56
C ASP A 7 -4.62 -0.44 -7.39
N ALA A 8 -3.37 0.03 -7.32
CA ALA A 8 -2.48 -0.27 -6.19
C ALA A 8 -3.05 0.25 -4.86
N PHE A 9 -3.65 1.45 -4.88
CA PHE A 9 -4.32 2.05 -3.72
C PHE A 9 -5.54 1.22 -3.31
N GLN A 10 -6.43 0.88 -4.25
CA GLN A 10 -7.63 0.10 -3.94
C GLN A 10 -7.28 -1.25 -3.30
N ARG A 11 -6.32 -1.98 -3.87
CA ARG A 11 -5.86 -3.27 -3.32
C ARG A 11 -5.27 -3.13 -1.93
N THR A 12 -4.52 -2.05 -1.70
CA THR A 12 -3.93 -1.78 -0.38
C THR A 12 -5.00 -1.44 0.65
N ALA A 13 -6.03 -0.67 0.28
CA ALA A 13 -7.17 -0.40 1.15
C ALA A 13 -7.95 -1.68 1.51
N ASP A 14 -8.24 -2.53 0.51
CA ASP A 14 -8.93 -3.80 0.75
C ASP A 14 -8.13 -4.73 1.69
N ALA A 15 -6.80 -4.71 1.60
CA ALA A 15 -5.93 -5.50 2.48
C ALA A 15 -5.77 -4.86 3.88
N HIS A 16 -5.86 -3.54 4.00
CA HIS A 16 -5.80 -2.84 5.30
C HIS A 16 -7.03 -3.14 6.14
N ASP A 17 -8.22 -3.14 5.54
CA ASP A 17 -9.46 -3.51 6.24
C ASP A 17 -9.36 -4.92 6.85
N VAL A 18 -8.70 -5.85 6.16
CA VAL A 18 -8.43 -7.20 6.67
C VAL A 18 -7.37 -7.17 7.77
N HIS A 19 -6.27 -6.41 7.61
CA HIS A 19 -5.23 -6.26 8.64
C HIS A 19 -5.82 -5.70 9.95
N GLU A 20 -6.65 -4.66 9.85
CA GLU A 20 -7.31 -4.08 11.01
C GLU A 20 -8.28 -5.07 11.67
N ALA A 21 -9.08 -5.79 10.88
CA ALA A 21 -10.06 -6.74 11.39
C ALA A 21 -9.42 -7.99 12.00
N GLU A 22 -8.42 -8.57 11.34
CA GLU A 22 -7.86 -9.88 11.68
C GLU A 22 -6.60 -9.79 12.55
N GLU A 23 -5.72 -8.80 12.33
CA GLU A 23 -4.42 -8.72 13.00
C GLU A 23 -4.44 -7.74 14.18
N LEU A 24 -5.17 -6.64 14.07
CA LEU A 24 -5.31 -5.64 15.14
C LEU A 24 -6.57 -5.84 15.99
N GLY A 25 -7.40 -6.83 15.66
CA GLY A 25 -8.62 -7.15 16.41
C GLY A 25 -9.67 -6.02 16.37
N GLY A 26 -9.71 -5.26 15.28
CA GLY A 26 -10.61 -4.12 15.08
C GLY A 26 -10.12 -2.82 15.71
N VAL A 27 -8.86 -2.74 16.14
CA VAL A 27 -8.24 -1.51 16.63
C VAL A 27 -7.66 -0.72 15.46
N TYR A 28 -7.90 0.59 15.45
CA TYR A 28 -7.34 1.51 14.47
C TYR A 28 -5.81 1.47 14.48
N ASP A 29 -5.22 1.19 13.31
CA ASP A 29 -3.76 1.18 13.17
C ASP A 29 -3.21 2.61 13.21
N ASN A 30 -2.35 2.92 14.19
CA ASN A 30 -1.66 4.23 14.20
C ASN A 30 -0.44 4.24 13.26
N GLU A 31 0.06 3.07 12.89
CA GLU A 31 1.16 2.86 11.95
C GLU A 31 0.66 2.59 10.52
N TRP A 32 -0.66 2.81 10.29
CA TRP A 32 -1.31 2.69 8.99
C TRP A 32 -0.53 3.33 7.82
N PRO A 33 0.10 4.52 7.94
CA PRO A 33 0.78 5.13 6.81
C PRO A 33 2.00 4.32 6.37
N GLN A 34 2.70 3.70 7.32
CA GLN A 34 3.88 2.88 7.05
C GLN A 34 3.47 1.57 6.39
N TRP A 35 2.49 0.87 6.97
CA TRP A 35 1.95 -0.36 6.40
C TRP A 35 1.44 -0.13 4.97
N TYR A 36 0.71 0.96 4.76
CA TYR A 36 0.16 1.33 3.45
C TYR A 36 1.26 1.56 2.41
N ALA A 37 2.34 2.27 2.79
CA ALA A 37 3.48 2.52 1.90
C ALA A 37 4.22 1.23 1.51
N GLU A 38 4.43 0.32 2.47
CA GLU A 38 5.06 -0.97 2.23
C GLU A 38 4.19 -1.85 1.32
N HIS A 39 2.89 -1.93 1.60
CA HIS A 39 1.96 -2.75 0.86
C HIS A 39 1.72 -2.23 -0.57
N MET A 40 1.61 -0.91 -0.75
CA MET A 40 1.54 -0.30 -2.09
C MET A 40 2.83 -0.58 -2.88
N THR A 41 4.00 -0.41 -2.27
CA THR A 41 5.29 -0.67 -2.93
C THR A 41 5.39 -2.13 -3.37
N ARG A 42 4.95 -3.06 -2.53
CA ARG A 42 4.88 -4.48 -2.87
C ARG A 42 3.90 -4.75 -4.02
N THR A 43 2.68 -4.21 -3.96
CA THR A 43 1.65 -4.37 -4.99
C THR A 43 2.12 -3.85 -6.35
N LEU A 44 2.82 -2.72 -6.36
CA LEU A 44 3.44 -2.17 -7.56
C LEU A 44 4.56 -3.10 -8.08
N GLY A 45 5.40 -3.62 -7.18
CA GLY A 45 6.45 -4.59 -7.49
C GLY A 45 5.93 -5.88 -8.12
N GLU A 46 4.84 -6.45 -7.59
CA GLU A 46 4.18 -7.65 -8.11
C GLU A 46 3.61 -7.42 -9.53
N LYS A 47 3.26 -6.17 -9.85
CA LYS A 47 2.82 -5.76 -11.19
C LYS A 47 3.96 -5.35 -12.12
N GLY A 48 5.22 -5.49 -11.68
CA GLY A 48 6.41 -5.18 -12.46
C GLY A 48 6.83 -3.71 -12.43
N TYR A 49 6.23 -2.88 -11.57
CA TYR A 49 6.63 -1.49 -11.37
C TYR A 49 7.66 -1.38 -10.26
N ARG A 50 8.68 -0.54 -10.46
CA ARG A 50 9.67 -0.20 -9.42
C ARG A 50 9.60 1.29 -9.13
N LEU A 51 9.40 1.65 -7.87
CA LEU A 51 9.55 3.03 -7.42
C LEU A 51 11.03 3.41 -7.44
N SER A 52 11.34 4.54 -8.05
CA SER A 52 12.69 5.11 -8.10
C SER A 52 12.62 6.60 -7.82
N ARG A 53 13.59 7.14 -7.08
CA ARG A 53 13.71 8.57 -6.86
C ARG A 53 13.90 9.27 -8.21
N SER A 54 12.95 10.10 -8.59
CA SER A 54 13.06 10.97 -9.76
C SER A 54 13.58 12.34 -9.31
N GLY A 55 14.90 12.45 -9.12
CA GLY A 55 15.55 13.72 -8.81
C GLY A 55 17.07 13.58 -8.65
N PRO A 56 17.87 14.61 -8.96
CA PRO A 56 19.31 14.57 -8.75
C PRO A 56 19.63 14.39 -7.26
N GLU A 57 20.74 13.70 -6.99
CA GLU A 57 21.24 13.38 -5.65
C GLU A 57 21.48 14.62 -4.80
#